data_AF-A0A964AIV8-F1
#
_entry.id   AF-A0A964AIV8-F1
#
_cell.length_a   1.000
_cell.length_b   1.000
_cell.length_c   1.000
_cell.angle_alpha   90.00
_cell.angle_beta   90.00
_cell.angle_gamma   90.00
#
_symmetry.space_group_name_H-M   'P 1'
#
loop_
_entity.id
_entity.type
_entity.pdbx_description
1 polymer ?
#
loop_
_entity_poly.entity_id
_entity_poly.type
_entity_poly.pdbx_seq_one_letter_code
_entity_poly.pdbx_strand_id
1 'polypeptide(L)'
;MNLHILGVSTHYGRAELVTVGVRARRPALIDRRQVPLIAADLPGAPYHHEALEMERAAAEALVHRVRASVSEHALTALREAHARGALAAVVIEESPYAALPASLSEVLDSWALTCAADGMMVREAVADSAAALGLRVERHPRKADLVALAATALGTTPGRVTDLLRAFGRQAGPPWRKEHQRAAAAALLVLGRLQPEGLALD
;
A
#
# COMPACT_ATOMS: atom_id res chain seq x y z
N MET A 1 2.02 -9.20 -22.92
CA MET A 1 1.45 -9.28 -21.56
C MET A 1 1.38 -7.86 -21.01
N ASN A 2 0.23 -7.38 -20.55
CA ASN A 2 0.14 -6.05 -19.93
C ASN A 2 0.61 -6.17 -18.48
N LEU A 3 1.80 -5.66 -18.18
CA LEU A 3 2.37 -5.70 -16.84
C LEU A 3 1.84 -4.50 -16.04
N HIS A 4 0.89 -4.72 -15.14
CA HIS A 4 0.35 -3.69 -14.26
C HIS A 4 0.72 -3.97 -12.81
N ILE A 5 1.26 -2.94 -12.15
CA ILE A 5 1.73 -2.98 -10.77
C ILE A 5 0.89 -2.02 -9.95
N LEU A 6 0.32 -2.51 -8.86
CA LEU A 6 -0.41 -1.68 -7.90
C LEU A 6 0.51 -1.29 -6.76
N GLY A 7 0.80 0.01 -6.64
CA GLY A 7 1.40 0.57 -5.44
C GLY A 7 0.36 0.97 -4.41
N VAL A 8 0.68 0.72 -3.14
CA VAL A 8 -0.21 0.99 -2.01
C VAL A 8 0.50 1.86 -0.98
N SER A 9 -0.13 2.97 -0.59
CA SER A 9 0.26 3.77 0.59
C SER A 9 -0.90 3.83 1.57
N THR A 10 -0.72 3.28 2.77
CA THR A 10 -1.76 3.17 3.80
C THR A 10 -1.68 4.30 4.82
N HIS A 11 -2.82 4.71 5.38
CA HIS A 11 -2.90 5.65 6.49
C HIS A 11 -4.18 5.44 7.30
N TYR A 12 -4.10 4.93 8.54
CA TYR A 12 -5.21 4.73 9.48
C TYR A 12 -6.55 4.34 8.83
N GLY A 13 -6.66 3.08 8.39
CA GLY A 13 -7.91 2.54 7.83
C GLY A 13 -8.27 3.00 6.41
N ARG A 14 -7.36 3.67 5.67
CA ARG A 14 -7.51 3.94 4.23
C ARG A 14 -6.22 3.69 3.47
N ALA A 15 -6.30 3.61 2.15
CA ALA A 15 -5.14 3.56 1.27
C ALA A 15 -5.30 4.42 0.02
N GLU A 16 -4.17 4.98 -0.41
CA GLU A 16 -4.00 5.45 -1.78
C GLU A 16 -3.46 4.29 -2.63
N LEU A 17 -4.22 3.97 -3.67
CA LEU A 17 -3.94 2.94 -4.66
C LEU A 17 -3.52 3.62 -5.96
N VAL A 18 -2.35 3.27 -6.49
CA VAL A 18 -1.90 3.75 -7.80
C VAL A 18 -1.44 2.59 -8.65
N THR A 19 -2.11 2.37 -9.77
CA THR A 19 -1.74 1.35 -10.74
C THR A 19 -0.87 1.96 -11.84
N VAL A 20 0.34 1.45 -11.98
CA VAL A 20 1.27 1.82 -13.05
C VAL A 20 1.43 0.62 -13.99
N GLY A 21 1.39 0.89 -15.28
CA GLY A 21 1.56 -0.10 -16.33
C GLY A 21 2.49 0.40 -17.42
N VAL A 22 2.45 -0.27 -18.58
CA VAL A 22 3.23 0.12 -19.75
C VAL A 22 2.30 0.47 -20.90
N ARG A 23 2.47 1.67 -21.48
CA ARG A 23 1.82 2.08 -22.74
C ARG A 23 2.87 2.57 -23.71
N ALA A 24 2.86 2.07 -24.94
CA ALA A 24 3.84 2.42 -25.98
C ALA A 24 5.29 2.35 -25.47
N ARG A 25 5.62 1.27 -24.74
CA ARG A 25 6.93 1.06 -24.08
C ARG A 25 7.32 2.10 -23.02
N ARG A 26 6.38 2.85 -22.45
CA ARG A 26 6.64 3.83 -21.38
C ARG A 26 5.83 3.50 -20.14
N PRO A 27 6.36 3.78 -18.93
CA PRO A 27 5.53 3.75 -17.74
C PRO A 27 4.34 4.69 -17.87
N ALA A 28 3.16 4.21 -17.53
CA ALA A 28 1.92 4.96 -17.66
C ALA A 28 1.06 4.78 -16.41
N LEU A 29 0.42 5.87 -15.99
CA LEU A 29 -0.63 5.81 -15.00
C LEU A 29 -1.86 5.13 -15.61
N ILE A 30 -2.27 4.01 -15.01
CA ILE A 30 -3.46 3.26 -15.42
C ILE A 30 -4.66 3.70 -14.60
N ASP A 31 -4.50 3.76 -13.28
CA ASP A 31 -5.57 4.09 -12.33
C ASP A 31 -5.02 4.72 -11.05
N ARG A 32 -5.84 5.54 -10.40
CA ARG A 32 -5.56 6.19 -9.11
C ARG A 32 -6.85 6.21 -8.29
N ARG A 33 -6.81 5.69 -7.07
CA ARG A 33 -7.96 5.68 -6.16
C ARG A 33 -7.54 5.89 -4.72
N GLN A 34 -8.40 6.55 -3.96
CA GLN A 34 -8.40 6.46 -2.51
C GLN A 34 -9.51 5.48 -2.12
N VAL A 35 -9.21 4.52 -1.24
CA VAL A 35 -10.19 3.54 -0.77
C VAL A 35 -10.22 3.50 0.75
N PRO A 36 -11.42 3.41 1.37
CA PRO A 36 -11.51 2.98 2.76
C PRO A 36 -11.08 1.51 2.85
N LEU A 37 -10.30 1.21 3.87
CA LEU A 37 -9.87 -0.14 4.24
C LEU A 37 -10.49 -0.56 5.57
N ILE A 38 -11.55 0.11 6.01
CA ILE A 38 -12.27 -0.21 7.23
C ILE A 38 -13.70 0.31 7.09
N ALA A 39 -14.65 -0.38 7.73
CA ALA A 39 -16.02 0.08 7.82
C ALA A 39 -16.10 1.45 8.53
N ALA A 40 -17.03 2.29 8.08
CA ALA A 40 -17.13 3.68 8.51
C ALA A 40 -17.51 3.87 9.99
N ASP A 41 -18.11 2.84 10.61
CA ASP A 41 -18.51 2.81 12.01
C ASP A 41 -17.40 2.27 12.95
N LEU A 42 -16.26 1.88 12.39
CA LEU A 42 -15.13 1.35 13.14
C LEU A 42 -13.94 2.32 13.19
N PRO A 43 -13.17 2.34 14.30
CA PRO A 43 -12.04 3.23 14.45
C PRO A 43 -10.84 2.79 13.61
N GLY A 44 -10.11 3.76 13.05
CA GLY A 44 -8.93 3.50 12.23
C GLY A 44 -7.63 3.25 13.00
N ALA A 45 -7.64 3.40 14.33
CA ALA A 45 -6.46 3.27 15.19
C ALA A 45 -6.73 2.51 16.51
N PRO A 46 -7.45 1.36 16.48
CA PRO A 46 -7.92 0.67 17.68
C PRO A 46 -6.83 0.34 18.69
N TYR A 47 -5.58 0.15 18.26
CA TYR A 47 -4.47 -0.10 19.17
C TYR A 47 -3.94 1.17 19.80
N HIS A 48 -3.66 2.19 18.98
CA HIS A 48 -2.97 3.38 19.42
C HIS A 48 -3.85 4.32 20.25
N HIS A 49 -5.17 4.30 20.06
CA HIS A 49 -6.09 5.18 20.80
C HIS A 49 -7.13 4.40 21.61
N GLU A 50 -8.04 3.69 20.96
CA GLU A 50 -9.27 3.22 21.61
C GLU A 50 -9.01 2.14 22.66
N ALA A 51 -8.16 1.14 22.38
CA ALA A 51 -7.90 0.03 23.30
C ALA A 51 -7.22 0.45 24.61
N LEU A 52 -6.61 1.64 24.67
CA LEU A 52 -5.91 2.14 25.86
C LEU A 52 -6.87 2.58 26.97
N GLU A 53 -8.10 2.94 26.61
CA GLU A 53 -9.11 3.51 27.52
C GLU A 53 -10.26 2.55 27.80
N MET A 54 -10.24 1.36 27.19
CA MET A 54 -11.31 0.37 27.28
C MET A 54 -11.01 -0.73 28.30
N GLU A 55 -12.08 -1.33 28.83
CA GLU A 55 -11.97 -2.61 29.52
C GLU A 55 -11.41 -3.68 28.55
N ARG A 56 -10.59 -4.59 29.07
CA ARG A 56 -9.78 -5.53 28.29
C ARG A 56 -10.62 -6.34 27.30
N ALA A 57 -11.70 -6.97 27.74
CA ALA A 57 -12.52 -7.80 26.87
C ALA A 57 -13.23 -6.97 25.78
N ALA A 58 -13.68 -5.75 26.12
CA ALA A 58 -14.25 -4.83 25.15
C ALA A 58 -13.22 -4.36 24.11
N ALA A 59 -11.98 -4.09 24.53
CA ALA A 59 -10.87 -3.70 23.66
C ALA A 59 -10.49 -4.83 22.69
N GLU A 60 -10.40 -6.06 23.19
CA GLU A 60 -10.13 -7.25 22.36
C GLU A 60 -11.24 -7.45 21.32
N ALA A 61 -12.50 -7.36 21.75
CA ALA A 61 -13.64 -7.48 20.84
C ALA A 61 -13.63 -6.38 19.75
N LEU A 62 -13.28 -5.14 20.11
CA LEU A 62 -13.13 -4.05 19.14
C LEU A 62 -12.04 -4.34 18.12
N VAL A 63 -10.84 -4.70 18.60
CA VAL A 63 -9.69 -5.03 17.76
C VAL A 63 -10.00 -6.16 16.79
N HIS A 64 -10.70 -7.21 17.25
CA HIS A 64 -11.12 -8.31 16.38
C HIS A 64 -12.08 -7.85 15.28
N ARG A 65 -13.08 -7.01 15.60
CA ARG A 65 -13.99 -6.45 14.59
C ARG A 65 -13.24 -5.60 13.57
N VAL A 66 -12.31 -4.76 14.03
CA VAL A 66 -11.50 -3.92 13.15
C VAL A 66 -10.63 -4.77 12.22
N ARG A 67 -9.91 -5.77 12.73
CA ARG A 67 -9.09 -6.66 11.91
C ARG A 67 -9.91 -7.39 10.84
N ALA A 68 -11.09 -7.89 11.20
CA ALA A 68 -11.99 -8.54 10.26
C ALA A 68 -12.46 -7.57 9.16
N SER A 69 -12.89 -6.37 9.55
CA SER A 69 -13.31 -5.32 8.62
C SER A 69 -12.19 -4.92 7.67
N VAL A 70 -10.96 -4.76 8.18
CA VAL A 70 -9.79 -4.40 7.38
C VAL A 70 -9.45 -5.46 6.35
N SER A 71 -9.53 -6.74 6.74
CA SER A 71 -9.27 -7.86 5.83
C SER A 71 -10.31 -7.91 4.70
N GLU A 72 -11.60 -7.75 5.03
CA GLU A 72 -12.68 -7.74 4.05
C GLU A 72 -12.56 -6.57 3.05
N HIS A 73 -12.30 -5.37 3.55
CA HIS A 73 -12.20 -4.17 2.71
C HIS A 73 -10.94 -4.19 1.85
N ALA A 74 -9.80 -4.68 2.39
CA ALA A 74 -8.58 -4.86 1.61
C ALA A 74 -8.78 -5.85 0.46
N LEU A 75 -9.40 -7.00 0.71
CA LEU A 75 -9.71 -7.99 -0.32
C LEU A 75 -10.64 -7.43 -1.39
N THR A 76 -11.69 -6.71 -0.98
CA THR A 76 -12.63 -6.07 -1.91
C THR A 76 -11.94 -5.03 -2.78
N ALA A 77 -11.16 -4.12 -2.19
CA ALA A 77 -10.43 -3.09 -2.91
C ALA A 77 -9.44 -3.69 -3.92
N LEU A 78 -8.73 -4.76 -3.55
CA LEU A 78 -7.79 -5.43 -4.45
C LEU A 78 -8.48 -6.21 -5.57
N ARG A 79 -9.63 -6.86 -5.29
CA ARG A 79 -10.45 -7.51 -6.34
C ARG A 79 -10.90 -6.50 -7.38
N GLU A 80 -11.38 -5.34 -6.95
CA GLU A 80 -11.79 -4.28 -7.88
C GLU A 80 -10.62 -3.75 -8.70
N ALA A 81 -9.46 -3.52 -8.07
CA ALA A 81 -8.26 -3.06 -8.78
C ALA A 81 -7.77 -4.12 -9.79
N HIS A 82 -7.79 -5.40 -9.39
CA HIS A 82 -7.40 -6.51 -10.26
C HIS A 82 -8.36 -6.68 -11.44
N ALA A 83 -9.68 -6.59 -11.23
CA ALA A 83 -10.67 -6.71 -12.31
C ALA A 83 -10.53 -5.62 -13.38
N ARG A 84 -10.06 -4.41 -13.02
CA ARG A 84 -9.86 -3.29 -13.94
C ARG A 84 -8.54 -3.36 -14.70
N GLY A 85 -7.52 -3.93 -14.07
CA GLY A 85 -6.14 -3.81 -14.52
C GLY A 85 -5.42 -5.11 -14.81
N ALA A 86 -5.96 -6.29 -14.48
CA ALA A 86 -5.21 -7.55 -14.51
C ALA A 86 -3.82 -7.39 -13.86
N LEU A 87 -3.82 -7.07 -12.57
CA LEU A 87 -2.59 -6.80 -11.80
C LEU A 87 -1.67 -8.01 -11.81
N ALA A 88 -0.37 -7.78 -11.99
CA ALA A 88 0.66 -8.81 -11.85
C ALA A 88 1.29 -8.81 -10.44
N ALA A 89 1.40 -7.63 -9.82
CA ALA A 89 1.94 -7.50 -8.48
C ALA A 89 1.30 -6.35 -7.71
N VAL A 90 1.35 -6.45 -6.38
CA VAL A 90 1.04 -5.41 -5.41
C VAL A 90 2.31 -5.09 -4.64
N VAL A 91 2.61 -3.81 -4.46
CA VAL A 91 3.76 -3.34 -3.67
C VAL A 91 3.31 -2.46 -2.52
N ILE A 92 3.77 -2.81 -1.33
CA ILE A 92 3.41 -2.13 -0.08
C ILE A 92 4.64 -1.96 0.83
N GLU A 93 4.59 -0.99 1.73
CA GLU A 93 5.65 -0.76 2.70
C GLU A 93 5.84 -1.95 3.66
N GLU A 94 7.08 -2.23 4.06
CA GLU A 94 7.38 -3.18 5.13
C GLU A 94 6.82 -2.74 6.49
N SER A 95 6.41 -3.71 7.31
CA SER A 95 6.08 -3.48 8.71
C SER A 95 7.36 -3.29 9.56
N PRO A 96 7.32 -2.48 10.65
CA PRO A 96 8.46 -2.31 11.56
C PRO A 96 9.00 -3.60 12.17
N TYR A 97 8.11 -4.57 12.36
CA TYR A 97 8.36 -5.81 13.07
C TYR A 97 7.96 -6.97 12.17
N ALA A 98 8.56 -8.14 12.42
CA ALA A 98 8.35 -9.32 11.61
C ALA A 98 6.89 -9.80 11.59
N ALA A 99 6.17 -9.62 12.71
CA ALA A 99 4.76 -9.94 12.83
C ALA A 99 4.08 -9.00 13.83
N LEU A 100 2.79 -8.76 13.60
CA LEU A 100 1.92 -8.15 14.60
C LEU A 100 1.56 -9.22 15.65
N PRO A 101 1.76 -8.97 16.95
CA PRO A 101 1.38 -9.92 17.98
C PRO A 101 -0.10 -10.36 17.89
N ALA A 102 -0.35 -11.60 18.32
CA ALA A 102 -1.68 -12.19 18.25
C ALA A 102 -2.60 -11.66 19.35
N SER A 103 -2.06 -11.45 20.56
CA SER A 103 -2.83 -10.95 21.70
C SER A 103 -2.79 -9.43 21.81
N LEU A 104 -3.88 -8.83 22.28
CA LEU A 104 -3.90 -7.41 22.61
C LEU A 104 -2.94 -7.08 23.76
N SER A 105 -2.80 -7.98 24.74
CA SER A 105 -1.87 -7.76 25.87
C SER A 105 -0.44 -7.55 25.39
N GLU A 106 0.08 -8.43 24.54
CA GLU A 106 1.45 -8.30 24.00
C GLU A 106 1.66 -7.00 23.24
N VAL A 107 0.64 -6.52 22.53
CA VAL A 107 0.73 -5.21 21.85
C VAL A 107 0.78 -4.08 22.88
N LEU A 108 -0.11 -4.08 23.87
CA LEU A 108 -0.22 -3.00 24.85
C LEU A 108 0.92 -2.97 25.87
N ASP A 109 1.61 -4.09 26.08
CA ASP A 109 2.79 -4.19 26.95
C ASP A 109 4.02 -3.47 26.35
N SER A 110 3.95 -3.02 25.10
CA SER A 110 5.00 -2.27 24.42
C SER A 110 4.45 -1.06 23.71
N TRP A 111 4.76 0.13 24.22
CA TRP A 111 4.36 1.38 23.58
C TRP A 111 4.78 1.48 22.11
N ALA A 112 5.95 0.93 21.77
CA ALA A 112 6.44 0.90 20.40
C ALA A 112 5.57 0.01 19.49
N LEU A 113 5.07 -1.13 20.00
CA LEU A 113 4.11 -1.98 19.29
C LEU A 113 2.74 -1.31 19.21
N THR A 114 2.25 -0.71 20.29
CA THR A 114 1.00 0.08 20.31
C THR A 114 0.96 1.13 19.22
N CYS A 115 2.00 1.97 19.10
CA CYS A 115 2.09 2.98 18.03
C CYS A 115 2.17 2.39 16.61
N ALA A 116 2.68 1.17 16.46
CA ALA A 116 2.92 0.55 15.17
C ALA A 116 1.76 -0.33 14.69
N ALA A 117 0.99 -0.88 15.62
CA ALA A 117 0.09 -2.01 15.38
C ALA A 117 -1.00 -1.72 14.36
N ASP A 118 -1.61 -0.53 14.40
CA ASP A 118 -2.65 -0.14 13.45
C ASP A 118 -2.12 -0.12 12.01
N GLY A 119 -0.94 0.46 11.81
CA GLY A 119 -0.29 0.48 10.51
C GLY A 119 0.15 -0.90 10.05
N MET A 120 0.59 -1.78 10.96
CA MET A 120 0.95 -3.16 10.63
C MET A 120 -0.28 -3.94 10.18
N MET A 121 -1.37 -3.90 10.96
CA MET A 121 -2.64 -4.55 10.66
C MET A 121 -3.10 -4.26 9.23
N VAL A 122 -3.12 -2.98 8.84
CA VAL A 122 -3.57 -2.59 7.49
C VAL A 122 -2.60 -3.08 6.40
N ARG A 123 -1.28 -2.98 6.62
CA ARG A 123 -0.29 -3.43 5.63
C ARG A 123 -0.33 -4.95 5.42
N GLU A 124 -0.40 -5.72 6.51
CA GLU A 124 -0.46 -7.18 6.45
C GLU A 124 -1.78 -7.64 5.80
N ALA A 125 -2.92 -7.03 6.16
CA ALA A 125 -4.20 -7.37 5.53
C ALA A 125 -4.20 -7.13 4.01
N VAL A 126 -3.57 -6.06 3.53
CA VAL A 126 -3.40 -5.82 2.09
C VAL A 126 -2.48 -6.86 1.45
N ALA A 127 -1.36 -7.19 2.09
CA ALA A 127 -0.43 -8.20 1.59
C ALA A 127 -1.09 -9.59 1.51
N ASP A 128 -1.78 -10.01 2.56
CA ASP A 128 -2.50 -11.29 2.62
C ASP A 128 -3.62 -11.35 1.59
N SER A 129 -4.37 -10.25 1.42
CA SER A 129 -5.41 -10.14 0.40
C SER A 129 -4.85 -10.24 -1.02
N ALA A 130 -3.70 -9.63 -1.30
CA ALA A 130 -3.03 -9.75 -2.58
C ALA A 130 -2.58 -11.19 -2.85
N ALA A 131 -1.98 -11.85 -1.85
CA ALA A 131 -1.57 -13.25 -1.94
C ALA A 131 -2.78 -14.18 -2.16
N ALA A 132 -3.91 -13.95 -1.48
CA ALA A 132 -5.14 -14.72 -1.66
C ALA A 132 -5.74 -14.59 -3.07
N LEU A 133 -5.43 -13.50 -3.78
CA LEU A 133 -5.80 -13.30 -5.18
C LEU A 133 -4.75 -13.85 -6.17
N GLY A 134 -3.70 -14.53 -5.68
CA GLY A 134 -2.62 -15.04 -6.50
C GLY A 134 -1.70 -13.96 -7.06
N LEU A 135 -1.74 -12.74 -6.53
CA LEU A 135 -0.88 -11.63 -6.96
C LEU A 135 0.49 -11.76 -6.30
N ARG A 136 1.53 -11.41 -7.05
CA ARG A 136 2.86 -11.26 -6.46
C ARG A 136 2.86 -10.12 -5.44
N VAL A 137 3.27 -10.41 -4.21
CA VAL A 137 3.41 -9.41 -3.15
C VAL A 137 4.87 -8.97 -3.08
N GLU A 138 5.12 -7.69 -3.35
CA GLU A 138 6.40 -7.04 -3.18
C GLU A 138 6.36 -6.12 -1.97
N ARG A 139 7.50 -5.98 -1.31
CA ARG A 139 7.65 -5.01 -0.22
C ARG A 139 8.80 -4.05 -0.49
N HIS A 140 8.65 -2.83 0.02
CA HIS A 140 9.73 -1.84 0.00
C HIS A 140 10.12 -1.43 1.43
N PRO A 141 11.39 -1.08 1.68
CA PRO A 141 11.82 -0.69 3.01
C PRO A 141 11.07 0.54 3.54
N ARG A 142 10.89 0.57 4.86
CA ARG A 142 10.35 1.74 5.56
C ARG A 142 11.24 2.94 5.38
N LYS A 143 10.62 4.13 5.26
CA LYS A 143 11.32 5.42 5.10
C LYS A 143 12.30 5.45 3.90
N ALA A 144 12.16 4.53 2.95
CA ALA A 144 13.00 4.50 1.77
C ALA A 144 12.75 5.70 0.86
N ASP A 145 13.81 6.13 0.17
CA ASP A 145 13.72 6.99 -1.00
C ASP A 145 13.25 6.16 -2.20
N LEU A 146 11.92 6.06 -2.35
CA LEU A 146 11.29 5.32 -3.43
C LEU A 146 11.57 5.91 -4.81
N VAL A 147 11.86 7.21 -4.90
CA VAL A 147 12.22 7.85 -6.17
C VAL A 147 13.60 7.36 -6.62
N ALA A 148 14.57 7.33 -5.70
CA ALA A 148 15.90 6.80 -5.98
C ALA A 148 15.87 5.31 -6.31
N LEU A 149 15.12 4.50 -5.55
CA LEU A 149 14.97 3.08 -5.82
C LEU A 149 14.31 2.80 -7.18
N ALA A 150 13.23 3.53 -7.51
CA ALA A 150 12.59 3.42 -8.80
C ALA A 150 13.51 3.85 -9.94
N ALA A 151 14.30 4.91 -9.75
CA ALA A 151 15.25 5.37 -10.74
C ALA A 151 16.30 4.30 -11.06
N THR A 152 16.88 3.68 -10.03
CA THR A 152 17.82 2.56 -10.19
C THR A 152 17.16 1.38 -10.92
N ALA A 153 15.95 0.99 -10.53
CA ALA A 153 15.24 -0.14 -11.14
C ALA A 153 14.85 0.11 -12.61
N LEU A 154 14.60 1.36 -12.97
CA LEU A 154 14.26 1.79 -14.33
C LEU A 154 15.48 2.17 -15.18
N GLY A 155 16.70 2.10 -14.62
CA GLY A 155 17.92 2.50 -15.33
C GLY A 155 17.95 4.00 -15.69
N THR A 156 17.43 4.86 -14.82
CA THR A 156 17.26 6.30 -15.07
C THR A 156 17.69 7.16 -13.88
N THR A 157 17.42 8.48 -13.93
CA THR A 157 17.75 9.41 -12.84
C THR A 157 16.54 9.68 -11.92
N PRO A 158 16.76 10.00 -10.63
CA PRO A 158 15.67 10.42 -9.73
C PRO A 158 14.87 11.62 -10.23
N GLY A 159 15.52 12.54 -10.98
CA GLY A 159 14.86 13.67 -11.62
C GLY A 159 13.81 13.23 -12.64
N ARG A 160 14.15 12.29 -13.53
CA ARG A 160 13.19 11.74 -14.50
C ARG A 160 12.01 11.02 -13.85
N VAL A 161 12.26 10.27 -12.77
CA VAL A 161 11.17 9.65 -11.99
C VAL A 161 10.28 10.73 -11.37
N THR A 162 10.87 11.81 -10.84
CA THR A 162 10.11 12.94 -10.29
C THR A 162 9.24 13.61 -11.35
N ASP A 163 9.77 13.83 -12.56
CA ASP A 163 9.03 14.41 -13.68
C ASP A 163 7.88 13.51 -14.14
N LEU A 164 8.10 12.20 -14.17
CA LEU A 164 7.07 11.20 -14.45
C LEU A 164 5.96 11.22 -13.40
N LEU A 165 6.31 11.28 -12.11
CA LEU A 165 5.33 11.42 -11.01
C LEU A 165 4.53 12.72 -11.11
N ARG A 166 5.16 13.82 -11.55
CA ARG A 166 4.45 15.08 -11.84
C ARG A 166 3.51 14.94 -13.03
N ALA A 167 3.92 14.23 -14.09
CA ALA A 167 3.08 13.96 -15.25
C ALA A 167 1.86 13.11 -14.87
N PHE A 168 2.04 12.08 -14.04
CA PHE A 168 0.94 11.29 -13.48
C PHE A 168 -0.02 12.17 -12.68
N GLY A 169 0.49 13.06 -11.83
CA GLY A 169 -0.34 14.02 -11.11
C GLY A 169 -1.16 14.95 -12.01
N ARG A 170 -0.57 15.44 -13.11
CA ARG A 170 -1.30 16.25 -14.11
C ARG A 170 -2.39 15.43 -14.81
N GLN A 171 -2.12 14.18 -15.16
CA GLN A 171 -3.08 13.27 -15.77
C GLN A 171 -4.23 12.92 -14.82
N ALA A 172 -3.92 12.67 -13.54
CA ALA A 172 -4.88 12.18 -12.55
C ALA A 172 -5.78 13.27 -11.95
N GLY A 173 -5.39 14.53 -12.08
CA GLY A 173 -6.02 15.67 -11.41
C GLY A 173 -5.85 15.65 -9.89
N PRO A 174 -6.31 16.71 -9.19
CA PRO A 174 -6.29 16.73 -7.74
C PRO A 174 -7.27 15.69 -7.15
N PRO A 175 -6.99 15.13 -5.96
CA PRO A 175 -5.76 15.31 -5.18
C PRO A 175 -4.59 14.45 -5.68
N TRP A 176 -3.35 14.98 -5.66
CA TRP A 176 -2.10 14.22 -5.94
C TRP A 176 -1.08 14.40 -4.81
N ARG A 177 -1.42 13.81 -3.65
CA ARG A 177 -0.70 13.97 -2.39
C ARG A 177 0.57 13.12 -2.31
N LYS A 178 1.35 13.31 -1.25
CA LYS A 178 2.58 12.55 -0.96
C LYS A 178 2.34 11.04 -0.96
N GLU A 179 1.20 10.58 -0.45
CA GLU A 179 0.82 9.17 -0.36
C GLU A 179 0.59 8.58 -1.76
N HIS A 180 -0.04 9.32 -2.67
CA HIS A 180 -0.18 8.92 -4.07
C HIS A 180 1.17 8.82 -4.76
N GLN A 181 2.06 9.80 -4.52
CA GLN A 181 3.41 9.79 -5.10
C GLN A 181 4.25 8.63 -4.56
N ARG A 182 4.13 8.29 -3.27
CA ARG A 182 4.78 7.09 -2.69
C ARG A 182 4.26 5.81 -3.33
N ALA A 183 2.94 5.65 -3.42
CA ALA A 183 2.33 4.49 -4.07
C ALA A 183 2.81 4.37 -5.53
N ALA A 184 2.77 5.46 -6.30
CA ALA A 184 3.24 5.48 -7.68
C ALA A 184 4.73 5.15 -7.82
N ALA A 185 5.59 5.70 -6.96
CA ALA A 185 7.02 5.42 -6.97
C ALA A 185 7.33 3.95 -6.60
N ALA A 186 6.61 3.38 -5.63
CA ALA A 186 6.72 1.97 -5.30
C ALA A 186 6.31 1.08 -6.50
N ALA A 187 5.23 1.42 -7.18
CA ALA A 187 4.80 0.72 -8.39
C ALA A 187 5.84 0.78 -9.51
N LEU A 188 6.46 1.95 -9.72
CA LEU A 188 7.54 2.15 -10.69
C LEU A 188 8.80 1.32 -10.35
N LEU A 189 9.17 1.24 -9.07
CA LEU A 189 10.25 0.38 -8.59
C LEU A 189 10.04 -1.07 -9.01
N VAL A 190 8.87 -1.64 -8.74
CA VAL A 190 8.59 -3.04 -9.07
C VAL A 190 8.40 -3.21 -10.58
N LEU A 191 7.82 -2.24 -11.28
CA LEU A 191 7.72 -2.26 -12.74
C LEU A 191 9.10 -2.36 -13.39
N GLY A 192 10.08 -1.55 -12.95
CA GLY A 192 11.45 -1.60 -13.46
C GLY A 192 12.14 -2.94 -13.18
N ARG A 193 11.92 -3.54 -11.99
CA ARG A 193 12.46 -4.87 -11.67
C ARG A 193 11.88 -5.99 -12.53
N LEU A 194 10.59 -5.91 -12.84
CA LEU A 194 9.88 -6.95 -13.61
C LEU A 194 9.98 -6.74 -15.13
N GLN A 195 10.36 -5.54 -15.57
CA GLN A 195 10.56 -5.22 -16.97
C GLN A 195 11.85 -4.39 -17.17
N PRO A 196 13.02 -5.00 -16.97
CA PRO A 196 14.31 -4.29 -17.01
C PRO A 196 14.71 -3.83 -18.42
N GLU A 197 14.15 -4.43 -19.48
CA GLU A 197 14.51 -4.13 -20.88
C GLU A 197 13.41 -3.35 -21.61
N GLY A 198 13.81 -2.30 -22.33
CA GLY A 198 12.98 -1.70 -23.39
C GLY A 198 11.93 -0.68 -22.96
N LEU A 199 11.96 -0.16 -21.72
CA LEU A 199 11.16 1.01 -21.34
C LEU A 199 11.83 2.31 -21.82
N ALA A 200 11.11 3.07 -22.64
CA ALA A 200 11.48 4.42 -23.04
C ALA A 200 11.06 5.43 -21.95
N LEU A 201 11.92 6.38 -21.62
CA LEU A 201 11.74 7.35 -20.53
C LEU A 201 12.04 8.80 -20.96
N ASP A 202 12.00 9.06 -22.27
CA ASP A 202 12.20 10.36 -22.91
C ASP A 202 11.02 11.31 -22.73
#